data_AF-A0AAD4QIH7-F1
#
_entry.id   AF-A0AAD4QIH7-F1
#
_cell.length_a   1.000
_cell.length_b   1.000
_cell.length_c   1.000
_cell.angle_alpha   90.00
_cell.angle_beta   90.00
_cell.angle_gamma   90.00
#
_symmetry.space_group_name_H-M   'P 1'
#
loop_
_entity.id
_entity.type
_entity.pdbx_description
1 polymer ?
#
loop_
_entity_poly.entity_id
_entity_poly.type
_entity_poly.pdbx_seq_one_letter_code
_entity_poly.pdbx_strand_id
1 'polypeptide(L)'
;MYSAYTSSSKPSQPNSPNPGNGDQNWSEWMKRADEFDERMISVWKDDSEGVLVFTALFSTISTAAIIESYKRLSPDSGDQTTGLLADLSQQVSGSENGTQVPPFPIPPFSPSFFFVGCNIMWLLSLGLSISSAMIATLLKQYARRYMTVSRMSDKPEDRAKVRSFLLFGVRRYYMHVAVEVPPAFLHASVGLFALGLLLFFYPISKAVFYFLVILEGIFFSAYVLLTVVPWFDGTCPFSTPISTVGWYYWHFLMAFVSILLCFVESFKDHWKRFKGGYDRGIVDEALATPMVIDLEKPHKE
;
A
#
# COMPACT_ATOMS: atom_id res chain seq x y z
N MET A 1 15.87 -7.05 -14.93
CA MET A 1 15.78 -5.99 -15.95
C MET A 1 16.71 -4.77 -15.74
N TYR A 2 17.35 -4.60 -14.56
CA TYR A 2 18.32 -3.52 -14.30
C TYR A 2 19.72 -3.75 -14.91
N SER A 3 20.09 -5.00 -15.20
CA SER A 3 21.43 -5.34 -15.69
C SER A 3 21.66 -5.08 -17.19
N ALA A 4 20.60 -4.83 -17.97
CA ALA A 4 20.71 -4.49 -19.40
C ALA A 4 21.04 -3.00 -19.63
N TYR A 5 20.87 -2.14 -18.61
CA TYR A 5 21.12 -0.69 -18.73
C TYR A 5 22.56 -0.26 -18.41
N THR A 6 23.37 -1.14 -17.81
CA THR A 6 24.76 -0.82 -17.42
C THR A 6 25.82 -1.35 -18.38
N SER A 7 25.44 -2.10 -19.43
CA SER A 7 26.39 -2.77 -20.33
C SER A 7 26.86 -1.95 -21.55
N SER A 8 26.37 -0.73 -21.78
CA SER A 8 26.78 0.04 -22.96
C SER A 8 27.07 1.51 -22.64
N SER A 9 28.23 1.76 -22.01
CA SER A 9 29.04 2.95 -22.29
C SER A 9 30.34 2.91 -21.47
N LYS A 10 31.38 2.29 -22.02
CA LYS A 10 32.74 2.74 -21.66
C LYS A 10 32.84 4.21 -22.14
N PRO A 11 33.26 5.16 -21.29
CA PRO A 11 33.53 6.51 -21.77
C PRO A 11 34.75 6.43 -22.69
N SER A 12 34.52 6.65 -23.98
CA SER A 12 35.59 6.88 -24.94
C SER A 12 36.35 8.14 -24.53
N GLN A 13 37.66 8.00 -24.32
CA GLN A 13 38.61 9.10 -24.10
C GLN A 13 38.37 10.19 -25.15
N PRO A 14 38.34 11.49 -24.77
CA PRO A 14 38.12 12.56 -25.73
C PRO A 14 39.39 12.73 -26.56
N ASN A 15 39.35 12.25 -27.82
CA ASN A 15 40.31 12.67 -28.82
C ASN A 15 40.18 14.19 -29.00
N SER A 16 41.33 14.87 -29.04
CA SER A 16 41.45 16.32 -29.10
C SER A 16 40.56 16.95 -30.18
N PRO A 17 39.89 18.10 -29.90
CA PRO A 17 38.90 18.64 -30.83
C PRO A 17 39.58 19.17 -32.10
N ASN A 18 39.14 18.67 -33.25
CA ASN A 18 39.37 19.32 -34.54
C ASN A 18 38.41 20.52 -34.64
N PRO A 19 38.89 21.78 -34.74
CA PRO A 19 38.08 22.99 -34.50
C PRO A 19 36.93 23.24 -35.49
N GLY A 20 36.82 22.46 -36.57
CA GLY A 20 35.70 22.53 -37.52
C GLY A 20 34.52 21.59 -37.26
N ASN A 21 34.63 20.63 -36.32
CA ASN A 21 33.62 19.57 -36.09
C ASN A 21 32.82 19.74 -34.78
N GLY A 22 33.00 20.83 -34.04
CA GLY A 22 32.33 21.06 -32.75
C GLY A 22 30.81 21.04 -32.85
N ASP A 23 30.24 21.77 -33.81
CA ASP A 23 28.79 21.91 -34.00
C ASP A 23 28.14 20.62 -34.50
N GLN A 24 28.85 19.85 -35.33
CA GLN A 24 28.39 18.55 -35.81
C GLN A 24 28.39 17.49 -34.69
N ASN A 25 29.36 17.56 -33.77
CA ASN A 25 29.40 16.67 -32.61
C ASN A 25 28.30 17.00 -31.58
N TRP A 26 28.02 18.28 -31.35
CA TRP A 26 26.95 18.72 -30.44
C TRP A 26 25.55 18.38 -30.96
N SER A 27 25.31 18.53 -32.26
CA SER A 27 24.03 18.20 -32.89
C SER A 27 23.75 16.69 -32.84
N GLU A 28 24.74 15.85 -33.14
CA GLU A 28 24.60 14.38 -33.01
C GLU A 28 24.39 13.95 -31.55
N TRP A 29 25.11 14.55 -30.60
CA TRP A 29 24.89 14.28 -29.18
C TRP A 29 23.48 14.68 -28.73
N MET A 30 23.01 15.86 -29.13
CA MET A 30 21.69 16.37 -28.76
C MET A 30 20.58 15.49 -29.34
N LYS A 31 20.75 15.01 -30.58
CA LYS A 31 19.83 14.06 -31.20
C LYS A 31 19.71 12.77 -30.38
N ARG A 32 20.83 12.16 -29.98
CA ARG A 32 20.81 10.95 -29.14
C ARG A 32 20.22 11.19 -27.77
N ALA A 33 20.48 12.37 -27.20
CA ALA A 33 19.94 12.81 -25.92
C ALA A 33 18.40 12.97 -25.98
N ASP A 34 17.89 13.56 -27.07
CA ASP A 34 16.46 13.68 -27.34
C ASP A 34 15.79 12.32 -27.51
N GLU A 35 16.38 11.45 -28.33
CA GLU A 35 15.86 10.10 -28.55
C GLU A 35 15.80 9.30 -27.25
N PHE A 36 16.77 9.47 -26.35
CA PHE A 36 16.75 8.83 -25.03
C PHE A 36 15.61 9.39 -24.16
N ASP A 37 15.47 10.70 -24.09
CA ASP A 37 14.44 11.35 -23.28
C ASP A 37 13.03 11.03 -23.78
N GLU A 38 12.83 11.02 -25.10
CA GLU A 38 11.57 10.64 -25.75
C GLU A 38 11.20 9.19 -25.42
N ARG A 39 12.14 8.25 -25.53
CA ARG A 39 11.89 6.83 -25.17
C ARG A 39 11.55 6.67 -23.70
N MET A 40 12.26 7.36 -22.81
CA MET A 40 11.98 7.30 -21.37
C MET A 40 10.58 7.83 -21.06
N ILE A 41 10.20 8.94 -21.67
CA ILE A 41 8.93 9.62 -21.40
C ILE A 41 7.75 8.94 -22.10
N SER A 42 7.96 8.33 -23.26
CA SER A 42 6.93 7.50 -23.89
C SER A 42 6.54 6.34 -22.99
N VAL A 43 7.53 5.61 -22.42
CA VAL A 43 7.26 4.52 -21.47
C VAL A 43 6.45 5.00 -20.28
N TRP A 44 6.85 6.10 -19.63
CA TRP A 44 6.11 6.62 -18.47
C TRP A 44 4.69 7.05 -18.81
N LYS A 45 4.51 7.63 -20.01
CA LYS A 45 3.19 8.06 -20.48
C LYS A 45 2.30 6.86 -20.78
N ASP A 46 2.83 5.84 -21.46
CA ASP A 46 2.12 4.62 -21.85
C ASP A 46 1.71 3.82 -20.61
N ASP A 47 2.63 3.63 -19.64
CA ASP A 47 2.33 2.99 -18.35
C ASP A 47 1.21 3.73 -17.60
N SER A 48 1.29 5.07 -17.58
CA SER A 48 0.27 5.90 -16.95
C SER A 48 -1.07 5.85 -17.71
N GLU A 49 -1.08 5.68 -19.03
CA GLU A 49 -2.30 5.45 -19.83
C GLU A 49 -2.94 4.12 -19.49
N GLY A 50 -2.14 3.06 -19.41
CA GLY A 50 -2.60 1.74 -18.99
C GLY A 50 -3.25 1.77 -17.61
N VAL A 51 -2.61 2.42 -16.63
CA VAL A 51 -3.16 2.57 -15.28
C VAL A 51 -4.50 3.32 -15.28
N LEU A 52 -4.62 4.42 -16.03
CA LEU A 52 -5.85 5.21 -16.07
C LEU A 52 -7.02 4.43 -16.68
N VAL A 53 -6.78 3.71 -17.78
CA VAL A 53 -7.81 2.88 -18.42
C VAL A 53 -8.23 1.75 -17.47
N PHE A 54 -7.26 1.07 -16.84
CA PHE A 54 -7.57 0.02 -15.88
C PHE A 54 -8.37 0.56 -14.69
N THR A 55 -7.96 1.67 -14.09
CA THR A 55 -8.68 2.28 -12.97
C THR A 55 -10.12 2.63 -13.35
N ALA A 56 -10.36 3.17 -14.55
CA ALA A 56 -11.71 3.50 -14.98
C ALA A 56 -12.60 2.25 -15.07
N LEU A 57 -12.13 1.18 -15.73
CA LEU A 57 -12.85 -0.09 -15.86
C LEU A 57 -13.08 -0.74 -14.49
N PHE A 58 -12.04 -0.78 -13.67
CA PHE A 58 -12.08 -1.37 -12.35
C PHE A 58 -13.00 -0.61 -11.40
N SER A 59 -13.04 0.72 -11.50
CA SER A 59 -13.97 1.57 -10.75
C SER A 59 -15.43 1.25 -11.10
N THR A 60 -15.74 1.04 -12.37
CA THR A 60 -17.08 0.63 -12.81
C THR A 60 -17.49 -0.72 -12.21
N ILE A 61 -16.62 -1.72 -12.31
CA ILE A 61 -16.88 -3.06 -11.78
C ILE A 61 -17.03 -3.02 -10.25
N SER A 62 -16.12 -2.32 -9.57
CA SER A 62 -16.13 -2.17 -8.11
C SER A 62 -17.37 -1.42 -7.63
N THR A 63 -17.79 -0.37 -8.34
CA THR A 63 -19.00 0.39 -8.01
C THR A 63 -20.25 -0.49 -8.12
N ALA A 64 -20.36 -1.31 -9.17
CA ALA A 64 -21.46 -2.25 -9.31
C ALA A 64 -21.51 -3.26 -8.15
N ALA A 65 -20.36 -3.80 -7.76
CA ALA A 65 -20.26 -4.69 -6.60
C ALA A 65 -20.68 -3.98 -5.30
N ILE A 66 -20.17 -2.77 -5.04
CA ILE A 66 -20.51 -1.96 -3.86
C ILE A 66 -22.01 -1.67 -3.79
N ILE A 67 -22.64 -1.31 -4.91
CA ILE A 67 -24.09 -1.07 -4.95
C ILE A 67 -24.86 -2.33 -4.55
N GLU A 68 -24.41 -3.51 -4.99
CA GLU A 68 -25.05 -4.77 -4.64
C GLU A 68 -24.82 -5.17 -3.17
N SER A 69 -23.60 -5.01 -2.64
CA SER A 69 -23.34 -5.29 -1.22
C SER A 69 -23.99 -4.30 -0.28
N TYR A 70 -24.20 -3.06 -0.70
CA TYR A 70 -24.86 -2.06 0.13
C TYR A 70 -26.30 -2.45 0.47
N LYS A 71 -27.00 -3.12 -0.46
CA LYS A 71 -28.35 -3.66 -0.21
C LYS A 71 -28.37 -4.67 0.94
N ARG A 72 -27.27 -5.40 1.17
CA ARG A 72 -27.14 -6.38 2.27
C ARG A 72 -26.86 -5.75 3.63
N LEU A 73 -26.58 -4.45 3.67
CA LEU A 73 -26.40 -3.66 4.90
C LEU A 73 -27.69 -2.99 5.37
N SER A 74 -28.77 -3.12 4.61
CA SER A 74 -30.10 -2.61 4.95
C SER A 74 -31.05 -3.79 5.19
N PRO A 75 -32.07 -3.65 6.06
CA PRO A 75 -33.17 -4.61 6.10
C PRO A 75 -33.78 -4.74 4.71
N ASP A 76 -33.99 -5.98 4.26
CA ASP A 76 -34.76 -6.22 3.04
C ASP A 76 -36.24 -5.94 3.32
N SER A 77 -36.85 -5.04 2.56
CA SER A 77 -38.27 -4.72 2.70
C SER A 77 -39.15 -5.95 2.42
N GLY A 78 -38.67 -6.90 1.62
CA GLY A 78 -39.32 -8.20 1.41
C GLY A 78 -39.34 -9.06 2.67
N ASP A 79 -38.20 -9.19 3.35
CA ASP A 79 -38.09 -9.97 4.60
C ASP A 79 -38.89 -9.32 5.74
N GLN A 80 -38.93 -7.98 5.80
CA GLN A 80 -39.79 -7.26 6.75
C GLN A 80 -41.27 -7.50 6.47
N THR A 81 -41.68 -7.50 5.19
CA THR A 81 -43.07 -7.74 4.81
C THR A 81 -43.51 -9.18 5.10
N THR A 82 -42.64 -10.17 4.82
CA THR A 82 -42.94 -11.57 5.16
C THR A 82 -42.98 -11.80 6.67
N GLY A 83 -42.10 -11.14 7.43
CA GLY A 83 -42.15 -11.15 8.90
C GLY A 83 -43.44 -10.56 9.46
N LEU A 84 -43.89 -9.43 8.92
CA LEU A 84 -45.18 -8.81 9.30
C LEU A 84 -46.39 -9.67 8.88
N LEU A 85 -46.34 -10.31 7.71
CA LEU A 85 -47.39 -11.24 7.26
C LEU A 85 -47.46 -12.49 8.14
N ALA A 86 -46.32 -13.00 8.62
CA ALA A 86 -46.27 -14.12 9.55
C ALA A 86 -46.86 -13.73 10.93
N ASP A 87 -46.54 -12.53 11.43
CA ASP A 87 -47.11 -12.00 12.68
C ASP A 87 -48.63 -11.79 12.55
N LEU A 88 -49.09 -11.18 11.45
CA LEU A 88 -50.52 -11.04 11.14
C LEU A 88 -51.23 -12.41 11.03
N SER A 89 -50.61 -13.39 10.37
CA SER A 89 -51.16 -14.74 10.28
C SER A 89 -51.31 -15.39 11.65
N GLN A 90 -50.32 -15.23 12.55
CA GLN A 90 -50.39 -15.77 13.91
C GLN A 90 -51.44 -15.04 14.76
N GLN A 91 -51.59 -13.73 14.62
CA GLN A 91 -52.64 -12.97 15.30
C GLN A 91 -54.04 -13.40 14.86
N VAL A 92 -54.25 -13.60 13.56
CA VAL A 92 -55.54 -14.07 13.02
C VAL A 92 -55.87 -15.47 13.53
N SER A 93 -54.92 -16.42 13.47
CA SER A 93 -55.13 -17.77 14.01
C SER A 93 -55.30 -17.82 15.53
N GLY A 94 -54.63 -16.94 16.27
CA GLY A 94 -54.76 -16.84 17.72
C GLY A 94 -56.11 -16.26 18.18
N SER A 95 -56.65 -15.31 17.39
CA SER A 95 -57.97 -14.71 17.60
C SER A 95 -59.10 -15.73 17.48
N GLU A 96 -59.01 -16.68 16.54
CA GLU A 96 -59.99 -17.76 16.37
C GLU A 96 -60.03 -18.72 17.57
N ASN A 97 -58.91 -18.90 18.28
CA ASN A 97 -58.80 -19.76 19.46
C ASN A 97 -59.00 -19.02 20.80
N GLY A 98 -59.31 -17.72 20.79
CA GLY A 98 -59.52 -16.91 22.01
C GLY A 98 -58.26 -16.66 22.85
N THR A 99 -57.09 -17.01 22.33
CA THR A 99 -55.78 -16.77 22.97
C THR A 99 -55.17 -15.47 22.45
N GLN A 100 -54.92 -14.50 23.34
CA GLN A 100 -54.12 -13.32 23.00
C GLN A 100 -52.67 -13.75 22.77
N VAL A 101 -52.26 -13.79 21.50
CA VAL A 101 -50.87 -14.07 21.13
C VAL A 101 -50.07 -12.77 21.32
N PRO A 102 -48.98 -12.78 22.12
CA PRO A 102 -48.14 -11.61 22.27
C PRO A 102 -47.52 -11.20 20.91
N PRO A 103 -47.31 -9.89 20.65
CA PRO A 103 -46.72 -9.43 19.40
C PRO A 103 -45.37 -10.11 19.14
N PHE A 104 -45.14 -10.60 17.92
CA PHE A 104 -43.86 -11.22 17.59
C PHE A 104 -42.74 -10.16 17.68
N PRO A 105 -41.73 -10.32 18.56
CA PRO A 105 -40.66 -9.35 18.67
C PRO A 105 -39.79 -9.42 17.42
N ILE A 106 -39.89 -8.42 16.56
CA ILE A 106 -38.99 -8.26 15.40
C ILE A 106 -37.61 -7.90 15.94
N PRO A 107 -36.59 -8.77 15.84
CA PRO A 107 -35.27 -8.45 16.33
C PRO A 107 -34.69 -7.24 15.58
N PRO A 108 -33.93 -6.36 16.26
CA PRO A 108 -33.30 -5.24 15.59
C PRO A 108 -32.35 -5.74 14.51
N PHE A 109 -32.45 -5.16 13.31
CA PHE A 109 -31.58 -5.53 12.20
C PHE A 109 -30.12 -5.26 12.57
N SER A 110 -29.29 -6.30 12.47
CA SER A 110 -27.84 -6.21 12.64
C SER A 110 -27.17 -6.79 11.40
N PRO A 111 -26.41 -5.99 10.64
CA PRO A 111 -25.77 -6.47 9.42
C PRO A 111 -24.67 -7.49 9.74
N SER A 112 -24.54 -8.52 8.90
CA SER A 112 -23.50 -9.54 9.06
C SER A 112 -22.10 -8.92 8.97
N PHE A 113 -21.21 -9.34 9.87
CA PHE A 113 -19.80 -8.94 9.87
C PHE A 113 -19.12 -9.15 8.50
N PHE A 114 -19.47 -10.23 7.79
CA PHE A 114 -18.92 -10.54 6.47
C PHE A 114 -19.29 -9.47 5.43
N PHE A 115 -20.54 -9.00 5.42
CA PHE A 115 -20.99 -7.97 4.49
C PHE A 115 -20.40 -6.60 4.83
N VAL A 116 -20.26 -6.26 6.11
CA VAL A 116 -19.57 -5.04 6.55
C VAL A 116 -18.10 -5.06 6.09
N GLY A 117 -17.38 -6.16 6.38
CA GLY A 117 -15.98 -6.34 5.98
C GLY A 117 -15.78 -6.27 4.47
N CYS A 118 -16.66 -6.91 3.70
CA CYS A 118 -16.66 -6.83 2.24
C CYS A 118 -16.77 -5.38 1.73
N ASN A 119 -17.73 -4.59 2.25
CA ASN A 119 -17.90 -3.20 1.83
C ASN A 119 -16.67 -2.34 2.15
N ILE A 120 -16.06 -2.53 3.33
CA ILE A 120 -14.82 -1.84 3.70
C ILE A 120 -13.70 -2.16 2.70
N MET A 121 -13.53 -3.44 2.35
CA MET A 121 -12.49 -3.88 1.41
C MET A 121 -12.72 -3.34 0.01
N TRP A 122 -13.95 -3.33 -0.49
CA TRP A 122 -14.28 -2.79 -1.81
C TRP A 122 -14.15 -1.27 -1.88
N LEU A 123 -14.55 -0.54 -0.83
CA LEU A 123 -14.33 0.91 -0.76
C LEU A 123 -12.84 1.27 -0.69
N LEU A 124 -12.07 0.52 0.11
CA LEU A 124 -10.62 0.70 0.20
C LEU A 124 -9.95 0.39 -1.15
N SER A 125 -10.35 -0.70 -1.79
CA SER A 125 -9.91 -1.07 -3.13
C SER A 125 -10.19 0.05 -4.14
N LEU A 126 -11.41 0.58 -4.17
CA LEU A 126 -11.78 1.69 -5.04
C LEU A 126 -10.93 2.93 -4.77
N GLY A 127 -10.76 3.32 -3.51
CA GLY A 127 -9.94 4.47 -3.11
C GLY A 127 -8.47 4.33 -3.55
N LEU A 128 -7.89 3.13 -3.41
CA LEU A 128 -6.52 2.86 -3.88
C LEU A 128 -6.41 2.93 -5.40
N SER A 129 -7.41 2.44 -6.15
CA SER A 129 -7.42 2.54 -7.62
C SER A 129 -7.47 3.99 -8.11
N ILE A 130 -8.27 4.84 -7.45
CA ILE A 130 -8.38 6.27 -7.76
C ILE A 130 -7.08 6.99 -7.39
N SER A 131 -6.48 6.66 -6.24
CA SER A 131 -5.18 7.19 -5.83
C SER A 131 -4.10 6.85 -6.85
N SER A 132 -4.09 5.62 -7.37
CA SER A 132 -3.21 5.19 -8.45
C SER A 132 -3.39 6.05 -9.71
N ALA A 133 -4.63 6.28 -10.16
CA ALA A 133 -4.92 7.15 -11.30
C ALA A 133 -4.47 8.60 -11.09
N MET A 134 -4.60 9.14 -9.87
CA MET A 134 -4.13 10.47 -9.52
C MET A 134 -2.59 10.56 -9.67
N ILE A 135 -1.85 9.58 -9.13
CA ILE A 135 -0.39 9.53 -9.25
C ILE A 135 0.04 9.36 -10.71
N ALA A 136 -0.61 8.48 -11.48
CA ALA A 136 -0.36 8.31 -12.91
C ALA A 136 -0.59 9.61 -13.71
N THR A 137 -1.61 10.37 -13.35
CA THR A 137 -1.88 11.68 -13.97
C THR A 137 -0.78 12.69 -13.65
N LEU A 138 -0.31 12.74 -12.41
CA LEU A 138 0.82 13.59 -12.01
C LEU A 138 2.10 13.19 -12.75
N LEU A 139 2.41 11.89 -12.87
CA LEU A 139 3.55 11.41 -13.64
C LEU A 139 3.52 11.87 -15.10
N LYS A 140 2.35 11.79 -15.76
CA LYS A 140 2.20 12.36 -17.11
C LYS A 140 2.45 13.87 -17.16
N GLN A 141 1.96 14.62 -16.16
CA GLN A 141 2.21 16.06 -16.09
C GLN A 141 3.70 16.37 -15.93
N TYR A 142 4.40 15.64 -15.06
CA TYR A 142 5.84 15.78 -14.87
C TYR A 142 6.63 15.38 -16.12
N ALA A 143 6.24 14.29 -16.79
CA ALA A 143 6.88 13.83 -18.02
C ALA A 143 6.74 14.88 -19.15
N ARG A 144 5.54 15.46 -19.33
CA ARG A 144 5.34 16.57 -20.27
C ARG A 144 6.18 17.79 -19.91
N ARG A 145 6.19 18.18 -18.62
CA ARG A 145 6.98 19.32 -18.15
C ARG A 145 8.48 19.11 -18.39
N TYR A 146 8.99 17.91 -18.14
CA TYR A 146 10.38 17.57 -18.44
C TYR A 146 10.69 17.82 -19.92
N MET A 147 9.87 17.30 -20.85
CA MET A 147 10.07 17.51 -22.29
C MET A 147 10.07 18.99 -22.64
N THR A 148 9.06 19.74 -22.20
CA THR A 148 8.96 21.17 -22.51
C THR A 148 10.17 21.96 -22.00
N VAL A 149 10.59 21.73 -20.75
CA VAL A 149 11.72 22.48 -20.16
C VAL A 149 13.05 22.05 -20.78
N SER A 150 13.25 20.76 -21.06
CA SER A 150 14.47 20.25 -21.71
C SER A 150 14.66 20.76 -23.15
N ARG A 151 13.60 21.26 -23.78
CA ARG A 151 13.58 21.79 -25.16
C ARG A 151 13.43 23.31 -25.23
N MET A 152 13.49 24.00 -24.11
CA MET A 152 13.15 25.43 -24.04
C MET A 152 14.22 26.36 -24.66
N SER A 153 15.48 25.93 -24.74
CA SER A 153 16.56 26.72 -25.32
C SER A 153 16.95 26.20 -26.71
N ASP A 154 17.04 27.10 -27.68
CA ASP A 154 17.51 26.79 -29.04
C ASP A 154 19.03 26.60 -29.10
N LYS A 155 19.78 27.12 -28.12
CA LYS A 155 21.24 26.95 -28.06
C LYS A 155 21.58 25.56 -27.53
N PRO A 156 22.38 24.75 -28.26
CA PRO A 156 22.65 23.36 -27.88
C PRO A 156 23.38 23.24 -26.53
N GLU A 157 24.29 24.16 -26.21
CA GLU A 157 25.04 24.14 -24.96
C GLU A 157 24.14 24.42 -23.74
N ASP A 158 23.29 25.45 -23.81
CA ASP A 158 22.39 25.81 -22.71
C ASP A 158 21.32 24.75 -22.51
N ARG A 159 20.81 24.19 -23.62
CA ARG A 159 19.89 23.06 -23.61
C ARG A 159 20.51 21.82 -22.93
N ALA A 160 21.76 21.51 -23.24
CA ALA A 160 22.47 20.38 -22.62
C ALA A 160 22.62 20.55 -21.11
N LYS A 161 22.93 21.78 -20.64
CA LYS A 161 23.02 22.10 -19.20
C LYS A 161 21.67 21.89 -18.50
N VAL A 162 20.59 22.47 -19.04
CA VAL A 162 19.23 22.32 -18.48
C VAL A 162 18.82 20.85 -18.45
N ARG A 163 19.01 20.12 -19.54
CA ARG A 163 18.72 18.68 -19.61
C ARG A 163 19.50 17.91 -18.55
N SER A 164 20.81 18.15 -18.43
CA SER A 164 21.66 17.44 -17.46
C SER A 164 21.21 17.67 -16.02
N PHE A 165 20.77 18.90 -15.70
CA PHE A 165 20.23 19.25 -14.39
C PHE A 165 18.89 18.54 -14.12
N LEU A 166 17.98 18.51 -15.10
CA LEU A 166 16.71 17.80 -14.98
C LEU A 166 16.91 16.29 -14.83
N LEU A 167 17.79 15.69 -15.65
CA LEU A 167 18.11 14.26 -15.59
C LEU A 167 18.79 13.88 -14.27
N PHE A 168 19.63 14.76 -13.73
CA PHE A 168 20.16 14.60 -12.38
C PHE A 168 19.03 14.60 -11.34
N GLY A 169 18.05 15.50 -11.47
CA GLY A 169 16.84 15.50 -10.64
C GLY A 169 16.05 14.19 -10.74
N VAL A 170 15.77 13.70 -11.94
CA VAL A 170 15.09 12.41 -12.20
C VAL A 170 15.76 11.26 -11.46
N ARG A 171 17.10 11.22 -11.45
CA ARG A 171 17.88 10.21 -10.73
C ARG A 171 17.86 10.44 -9.22
N ARG A 172 18.06 11.69 -8.77
CA ARG A 172 18.13 12.08 -7.35
C ARG A 172 16.84 11.80 -6.60
N TYR A 173 15.70 12.03 -7.24
CA TYR A 173 14.36 11.82 -6.67
C TYR A 173 13.77 10.45 -7.00
N TYR A 174 14.56 9.52 -7.54
CA TYR A 174 14.13 8.15 -7.83
C TYR A 174 12.83 8.08 -8.64
N MET A 175 12.71 8.92 -9.68
CA MET A 175 11.48 8.99 -10.47
C MET A 175 11.12 7.66 -11.15
N HIS A 176 12.10 6.78 -11.35
CA HIS A 176 11.88 5.39 -11.78
C HIS A 176 11.04 4.58 -10.77
N VAL A 177 11.26 4.74 -9.46
CA VAL A 177 10.42 4.12 -8.41
C VAL A 177 9.03 4.75 -8.43
N ALA A 178 8.95 6.08 -8.62
CA ALA A 178 7.66 6.78 -8.66
C ALA A 178 6.75 6.25 -9.79
N VAL A 179 7.32 5.81 -10.92
CA VAL A 179 6.57 5.21 -12.04
C VAL A 179 6.04 3.81 -11.71
N GLU A 180 6.67 3.08 -10.79
CA GLU A 180 6.21 1.76 -10.33
C GLU A 180 5.13 1.84 -9.23
N VAL A 181 4.98 2.99 -8.56
CA VAL A 181 3.99 3.20 -7.50
C VAL A 181 2.54 3.06 -7.97
N PRO A 182 2.09 3.71 -9.07
CA PRO A 182 0.70 3.56 -9.51
C PRO A 182 0.31 2.11 -9.80
N PRO A 183 1.08 1.32 -10.59
CA PRO A 183 0.80 -0.10 -10.78
C PRO A 183 0.78 -0.90 -9.45
N ALA A 184 1.64 -0.57 -8.48
CA ALA A 184 1.63 -1.25 -7.19
C ALA A 184 0.32 -1.01 -6.39
N PHE A 185 -0.16 0.24 -6.36
CA PHE A 185 -1.46 0.58 -5.75
C PHE A 185 -2.61 -0.13 -6.45
N LEU A 186 -2.51 -0.28 -7.77
CA LEU A 186 -3.50 -0.98 -8.58
C LEU A 186 -3.55 -2.48 -8.24
N HIS A 187 -2.39 -3.14 -8.11
CA HIS A 187 -2.34 -4.53 -7.67
C HIS A 187 -2.89 -4.73 -6.27
N ALA A 188 -2.56 -3.84 -5.32
CA ALA A 188 -3.12 -3.88 -3.97
C ALA A 188 -4.64 -3.71 -3.97
N SER A 189 -5.15 -2.80 -4.81
CA SER A 189 -6.58 -2.58 -5.02
C SER A 189 -7.28 -3.84 -5.55
N VAL A 190 -6.74 -4.50 -6.57
CA VAL A 190 -7.29 -5.75 -7.11
C VAL A 190 -7.29 -6.86 -6.06
N GLY A 191 -6.21 -7.00 -5.28
CA GLY A 191 -6.14 -8.00 -4.20
C GLY A 191 -7.19 -7.78 -3.11
N LEU A 192 -7.43 -6.53 -2.71
CA LEU A 192 -8.50 -6.21 -1.75
C LEU A 192 -9.89 -6.49 -2.32
N PHE A 193 -10.10 -6.25 -3.61
CA PHE A 193 -11.38 -6.54 -4.26
C PHE A 193 -11.68 -8.03 -4.33
N ALA A 194 -10.68 -8.83 -4.70
CA ALA A 194 -10.74 -10.29 -4.67
C ALA A 194 -11.08 -10.81 -3.27
N LEU A 195 -10.39 -10.32 -2.23
CA LEU A 195 -10.70 -10.70 -0.85
C LEU A 195 -12.13 -10.31 -0.43
N GLY A 196 -12.60 -9.15 -0.88
CA GLY A 196 -14.00 -8.75 -0.70
C GLY A 196 -14.99 -9.69 -1.39
N LEU A 197 -14.70 -10.19 -2.60
CA LEU A 197 -15.54 -11.18 -3.29
C LEU A 197 -15.65 -12.48 -2.48
N LEU A 198 -14.55 -12.96 -1.90
CA LEU A 198 -14.56 -14.13 -1.03
C LEU A 198 -15.45 -13.90 0.21
N LEU A 199 -15.32 -12.75 0.87
CA LEU A 199 -16.16 -12.40 2.02
C LEU A 199 -17.64 -12.28 1.65
N PHE A 200 -17.95 -11.75 0.46
CA PHE A 200 -19.31 -11.58 -0.03
C PHE A 200 -20.02 -12.91 -0.25
N PHE A 201 -19.36 -13.86 -0.93
CA PHE A 201 -19.98 -15.14 -1.28
C PHE A 201 -19.91 -16.18 -0.16
N TYR A 202 -19.03 -16.01 0.83
CA TYR A 202 -18.91 -16.93 1.96
C TYR A 202 -20.24 -17.21 2.70
N PRO A 203 -21.06 -16.22 3.08
CA PRO A 203 -22.37 -16.47 3.70
C PRO A 203 -23.47 -16.83 2.69
N ILE A 204 -23.31 -16.52 1.40
CA ILE A 204 -24.36 -16.71 0.38
C ILE A 204 -24.35 -18.13 -0.20
N SER A 205 -23.19 -18.60 -0.66
CA SER A 205 -23.07 -19.92 -1.29
C SER A 205 -21.66 -20.47 -1.15
N LYS A 206 -21.53 -21.58 -0.41
CA LYS A 206 -20.24 -22.27 -0.23
C LYS A 206 -19.67 -22.78 -1.56
N ALA A 207 -20.52 -23.21 -2.49
CA ALA A 207 -20.07 -23.68 -3.80
C ALA A 207 -19.37 -22.58 -4.60
N VAL A 208 -19.99 -21.39 -4.69
CA VAL A 208 -19.40 -20.23 -5.38
C VAL A 208 -18.14 -19.76 -4.65
N PHE A 209 -18.16 -19.74 -3.32
CA PHE A 209 -16.98 -19.40 -2.51
C PHE A 209 -15.78 -20.30 -2.82
N TYR A 210 -15.93 -21.63 -2.77
CA TYR A 210 -14.82 -22.54 -3.05
C TYR A 210 -14.32 -22.42 -4.50
N PHE A 211 -15.23 -22.21 -5.46
CA PHE A 211 -14.85 -21.93 -6.83
C PHE A 211 -13.97 -20.68 -6.95
N LEU A 212 -14.37 -19.58 -6.30
CA LEU A 212 -13.58 -18.34 -6.29
C LEU A 212 -12.22 -18.52 -5.60
N VAL A 213 -12.17 -19.23 -4.46
CA VAL A 213 -10.91 -19.52 -3.76
C VAL A 213 -9.93 -20.28 -4.65
N ILE A 214 -10.40 -21.29 -5.40
CA ILE A 214 -9.53 -22.06 -6.30
C ILE A 214 -9.03 -21.16 -7.44
N LEU A 215 -9.93 -20.42 -8.08
CA LEU A 215 -9.60 -19.55 -9.20
C LEU A 215 -8.60 -18.45 -8.79
N GLU A 216 -8.93 -17.70 -7.74
CA GLU A 216 -8.06 -16.64 -7.20
C GLU A 216 -6.75 -17.20 -6.65
N GLY A 217 -6.78 -18.39 -6.02
CA GLY A 217 -5.60 -19.07 -5.52
C GLY A 217 -4.60 -19.41 -6.63
N ILE A 218 -5.08 -19.84 -7.80
CA ILE A 218 -4.22 -20.09 -8.96
C ILE A 218 -3.54 -18.79 -9.42
N PHE A 219 -4.31 -17.71 -9.61
CA PHE A 219 -3.74 -16.41 -10.03
C PHE A 219 -2.77 -15.85 -8.99
N PHE A 220 -3.12 -15.92 -7.71
CA PHE A 220 -2.28 -15.48 -6.61
C PHE A 220 -0.97 -16.28 -6.55
N SER A 221 -1.04 -17.60 -6.70
CA SER A 221 0.16 -18.44 -6.73
C SER A 221 1.08 -18.09 -7.89
N ALA A 222 0.54 -17.89 -9.10
CA ALA A 222 1.32 -17.43 -10.25
C ALA A 222 1.94 -16.06 -10.01
N TYR A 223 1.19 -15.12 -9.43
CA TYR A 223 1.67 -13.78 -9.09
C TYR A 223 2.82 -13.79 -8.08
N VAL A 224 2.69 -14.60 -7.02
CA VAL A 224 3.74 -14.78 -6.00
C VAL A 224 4.97 -15.42 -6.63
N LEU A 225 4.82 -16.47 -7.44
CA LEU A 225 5.93 -17.09 -8.15
C LEU A 225 6.69 -16.07 -9.02
N LEU A 226 5.97 -15.29 -9.85
CA LEU A 226 6.59 -14.27 -10.69
C LEU A 226 7.28 -13.15 -9.89
N THR A 227 6.84 -12.90 -8.66
CA THR A 227 7.44 -11.91 -7.76
C THR A 227 8.67 -12.46 -7.02
N VAL A 228 8.68 -13.75 -6.70
CA VAL A 228 9.73 -14.39 -5.88
C VAL A 228 10.86 -14.98 -6.74
N VAL A 229 10.58 -15.45 -7.95
CA VAL A 229 11.61 -16.02 -8.86
C VAL A 229 12.81 -15.07 -9.05
N PRO A 230 12.64 -13.75 -9.24
CA PRO A 230 13.77 -12.81 -9.37
C PRO A 230 14.67 -12.70 -8.13
N TRP A 231 14.22 -13.18 -6.96
CA TRP A 231 15.03 -13.20 -5.74
C TRP A 231 16.04 -14.35 -5.73
N PHE A 232 15.73 -15.43 -6.44
CA PHE A 232 16.61 -16.60 -6.54
C PHE A 232 17.49 -16.57 -7.78
N ASP A 233 17.02 -15.94 -8.86
CA ASP A 233 17.78 -15.76 -10.08
C ASP A 233 17.76 -14.29 -10.55
N GLY A 234 18.87 -13.60 -10.34
CA GLY A 234 19.06 -12.21 -10.75
C GLY A 234 19.12 -11.99 -12.26
N THR A 235 19.22 -13.06 -13.07
CA THR A 235 19.16 -12.98 -14.54
C THR A 235 17.73 -13.04 -15.07
N CYS A 236 16.76 -13.33 -14.20
CA CYS A 236 15.37 -13.50 -14.59
C CYS A 236 14.76 -12.20 -15.15
N PRO A 237 14.07 -12.25 -16.30
CA PRO A 237 13.45 -11.07 -16.92
C PRO A 237 12.17 -10.64 -16.21
N PHE A 238 11.56 -11.50 -15.38
CA PHE A 238 10.37 -11.13 -14.63
C PHE A 238 10.72 -10.04 -13.61
N SER A 239 10.00 -8.93 -13.65
CA SER A 239 10.12 -7.85 -12.66
C SER A 239 8.72 -7.31 -12.42
N THR A 240 8.13 -7.70 -11.29
CA THR A 240 6.87 -7.12 -10.86
C THR A 240 7.16 -5.80 -10.12
N PRO A 241 6.30 -4.78 -10.22
CA PRO A 241 6.45 -3.54 -9.46
C PRO A 241 6.60 -3.79 -7.95
N ILE A 242 5.93 -4.84 -7.45
CA ILE A 242 6.01 -5.26 -6.05
C ILE A 242 7.37 -5.89 -5.71
N SER A 243 8.03 -6.59 -6.62
CA SER A 243 9.39 -7.11 -6.36
C SER A 243 10.37 -5.96 -6.13
N THR A 244 10.29 -4.89 -6.93
CA THR A 244 11.17 -3.72 -6.78
C THR A 244 10.85 -2.92 -5.52
N VAL A 245 9.57 -2.57 -5.29
CA VAL A 245 9.15 -1.82 -4.09
C VAL A 245 9.36 -2.65 -2.82
N GLY A 246 9.06 -3.95 -2.87
CA GLY A 246 9.22 -4.89 -1.77
C GLY A 246 10.67 -5.04 -1.34
N TRP A 247 11.63 -5.01 -2.28
CA TRP A 247 13.05 -4.99 -1.94
C TRP A 247 13.44 -3.74 -1.14
N TYR A 248 12.99 -2.55 -1.55
CA TYR A 248 13.23 -1.31 -0.79
C TYR A 248 12.50 -1.30 0.56
N TYR A 249 11.25 -1.75 0.60
CA TYR A 249 10.45 -1.82 1.83
C TYR A 249 11.02 -2.84 2.82
N TRP A 250 11.52 -3.98 2.35
CA TRP A 250 12.23 -4.97 3.16
C TRP A 250 13.48 -4.37 3.81
N HIS A 251 14.30 -3.64 3.04
CA HIS A 251 15.47 -2.95 3.61
C HIS A 251 15.08 -1.87 4.62
N PHE A 252 14.02 -1.11 4.36
CA PHE A 252 13.50 -0.12 5.29
C PHE A 252 12.95 -0.75 6.58
N LEU A 253 12.18 -1.84 6.45
CA LEU A 253 11.60 -2.59 7.57
C LEU A 253 12.69 -3.24 8.41
N MET A 254 13.70 -3.87 7.81
CA MET A 254 14.82 -4.47 8.52
C MET A 254 15.66 -3.42 9.27
N ALA A 255 15.86 -2.24 8.66
CA ALA A 255 16.50 -1.12 9.34
C ALA A 255 15.66 -0.62 10.53
N PHE A 256 14.34 -0.49 10.35
CA PHE A 256 13.42 -0.08 11.41
C PHE A 256 13.37 -1.10 12.57
N VAL A 257 13.29 -2.40 12.27
CA VAL A 257 13.32 -3.48 13.27
C VAL A 257 14.66 -3.51 14.01
N SER A 258 15.79 -3.33 13.31
CA SER A 258 17.10 -3.22 13.96
C SER A 258 17.17 -2.03 14.92
N ILE A 259 16.62 -0.87 14.53
CA ILE A 259 16.56 0.33 15.38
C ILE A 259 15.65 0.08 16.60
N LEU A 260 14.50 -0.58 16.41
CA LEU A 260 13.57 -0.92 17.47
C LEU A 260 14.19 -1.92 18.47
N LEU A 261 14.92 -2.94 17.98
CA LEU A 261 15.64 -3.89 18.82
C LEU A 261 16.76 -3.20 19.62
N CYS A 262 17.53 -2.31 19.00
CA CYS A 262 18.52 -1.49 19.71
C CYS A 262 17.87 -0.60 20.78
N PHE A 263 16.70 -0.02 20.49
CA PHE A 263 15.95 0.79 21.44
C PHE A 263 15.45 -0.04 22.63
N VAL A 264 14.91 -1.24 22.38
CA VAL A 264 14.42 -2.16 23.42
C VAL A 264 15.56 -2.64 24.33
N GLU A 265 16.72 -3.01 23.76
CA GLU A 265 17.88 -3.40 24.56
C GLU A 265 18.45 -2.22 25.37
N SER A 266 18.52 -1.03 24.78
CA SER A 266 18.93 0.19 25.48
C SER A 266 17.99 0.53 26.64
N PHE A 267 16.67 0.41 26.43
CA PHE A 267 15.66 0.63 27.46
C PHE A 267 15.75 -0.39 28.60
N LYS A 268 15.96 -1.67 28.26
CA LYS A 268 16.12 -2.76 29.23
C LYS A 268 17.36 -2.56 30.10
N ASP A 269 18.48 -2.11 29.52
CA ASP A 269 19.70 -1.81 30.26
C ASP A 269 19.55 -0.57 31.14
N HIS A 270 18.85 0.47 30.67
CA HIS A 270 18.54 1.65 31.47
C HIS A 270 17.64 1.30 32.66
N TRP A 271 16.61 0.48 32.44
CA TRP A 271 15.69 0.04 33.49
C TRP A 271 16.39 -0.81 34.57
N LYS A 272 17.30 -1.71 34.17
CA LYS A 272 18.13 -2.47 35.12
C LYS A 272 19.00 -1.56 35.98
N ARG A 273 19.62 -0.55 35.38
CA ARG A 273 20.46 0.44 36.09
C ARG A 273 19.64 1.30 37.04
N PHE A 274 18.46 1.74 36.61
CA PHE A 274 17.53 2.51 37.44
C PHE A 274 17.06 1.70 38.65
N LYS A 275 16.60 0.46 38.43
CA LYS A 275 16.17 -0.42 39.52
C LYS A 275 17.32 -0.76 40.47
N GLY A 276 18.51 -1.09 39.95
CA GLY A 276 19.69 -1.34 40.78
C GLY A 276 20.26 -0.10 41.48
N GLY A 277 19.92 1.11 41.03
CA GLY A 277 20.21 2.36 41.73
C GLY A 277 19.21 2.65 42.85
N TYR A 278 17.92 2.43 42.57
CA TYR A 278 16.82 2.57 43.53
C TYR A 278 16.97 1.59 44.70
N ASP A 279 17.22 0.31 44.41
CA ASP A 279 17.39 -0.72 45.44
C ASP A 279 18.61 -0.43 46.33
N ARG A 280 19.71 0.11 45.78
CA ARG A 280 20.89 0.53 46.56
C ARG A 280 20.60 1.77 47.41
N GLY A 281 19.90 2.76 46.86
CA GLY A 281 19.50 3.96 47.60
C GLY A 281 18.65 3.64 48.82
N ILE A 282 17.69 2.71 48.69
CA ILE A 282 16.87 2.24 49.82
C ILE A 282 17.72 1.55 50.89
N VAL A 283 18.65 0.69 50.49
CA VAL A 283 19.52 -0.02 51.44
C VAL A 283 20.45 0.96 52.18
N ASP A 284 21.04 1.91 51.46
CA ASP A 284 21.93 2.91 52.05
C ASP A 284 21.17 3.85 53.01
N GLU A 285 19.93 4.25 52.68
CA GLU A 285 19.06 5.05 53.54
C GLU A 285 18.60 4.28 54.79
N ALA A 286 18.26 3.00 54.64
CA ALA A 286 17.93 2.11 55.76
C ALA A 286 19.12 1.88 56.70
N LEU A 287 20.35 1.81 56.18
CA LEU A 287 21.58 1.67 56.97
C LEU A 287 22.01 3.00 57.62
N ALA A 288 21.69 4.14 57.00
CA ALA A 288 22.02 5.46 57.52
C ALA A 288 21.07 5.96 58.61
N THR A 289 19.94 5.28 58.84
CA THR A 289 18.97 5.68 59.87
C THR A 289 19.33 5.03 61.21
N PRO A 290 19.86 5.77 62.22
CA PRO A 290 20.16 5.19 63.51
C PRO A 290 18.86 4.77 64.20
N MET A 291 18.76 3.49 64.56
CA MET A 291 17.66 2.93 65.33
C MET A 291 17.71 3.52 66.75
N VAL A 292 17.05 4.66 66.97
CA VAL A 292 16.84 5.25 68.29
C VAL A 292 15.79 4.40 69.00
N ILE A 293 16.25 3.34 69.66
CA ILE A 293 15.45 2.60 70.65
C ILE A 293 15.49 3.43 71.92
N ASP A 294 14.49 4.28 72.09
CA ASP A 294 14.28 5.07 73.31
C ASP A 294 13.74 4.14 74.42
N LEU A 295 14.65 3.55 75.19
CA LEU A 295 14.36 2.80 76.41
C LEU A 295 14.69 3.68 77.64
N GLU A 296 13.87 4.69 77.93
CA GLU A 296 13.96 5.46 79.17
C GLU A 296 12.76 5.17 80.11
N LYS A 297 12.99 4.16 80.97
CA LYS A 297 12.63 3.95 82.39
C LYS A 297 11.20 4.16 82.96
N PRO A 298 10.70 3.19 83.75
CA PRO A 298 9.67 3.43 84.78
C PRO A 298 10.29 3.96 86.09
N HIS A 299 9.69 5.01 86.65
CA HIS A 299 10.03 5.58 87.96
C HIS A 299 9.34 4.78 89.09
N LYS A 300 10.10 4.39 90.11
CA LYS A 300 9.66 4.05 91.49
C LYS A 300 9.11 5.33 92.15
N GLU A 301 8.20 5.38 93.12
CA GLU A 301 7.78 4.52 94.23
C GLU A 301 6.26 4.62 94.45
#